data_AF-A0A6C0IHE7-F1
#
_entry.id   AF-A0A6C0IHE7-F1
#
_cell.length_a   1.000
_cell.length_b   1.000
_cell.length_c   1.000
_cell.angle_alpha   90.00
_cell.angle_beta   90.00
_cell.angle_gamma   90.00
#
_symmetry.space_group_name_H-M   'P 1'
#
loop_
_entity.id
_entity.type
_entity.pdbx_description
1 polymer ?
#
loop_
_entity_poly.entity_id
_entity_poly.type
_entity_poly.pdbx_seq_one_letter_code
_entity_poly.pdbx_strand_id
1 'polypeptide(L)'
;MASTKEYVINNLMAFAIVGIIIKLFFKSDITQDGTSGPANASIWGYGVVTLSVFSVMFLSFALASNMTNLNKDIFGFLKELLGDSLPSLLTLLILTWLITLNVTYFKRINQGKISNEYNQFAQMNTIFLVIQIIVLFMFLRDQTSSTANNKMSYIVYAMTFINVILISMMNIILRFFSTDG
;
A
#
# COMPACT_ATOMS: atom_id res chain seq x y z
N MET A 1 -19.07 18.33 -12.01
CA MET A 1 -18.78 16.88 -11.96
C MET A 1 -17.28 16.57 -11.77
N ALA A 2 -16.34 17.27 -12.43
CA ALA A 2 -14.90 17.11 -12.20
C ALA A 2 -14.46 17.44 -10.76
N SER A 3 -14.93 18.57 -10.21
CA SER A 3 -14.64 18.99 -8.82
C SER A 3 -15.05 17.97 -7.77
N THR A 4 -16.16 17.24 -7.96
CA THR A 4 -16.60 16.20 -7.02
C THR A 4 -15.68 14.97 -7.03
N LYS A 5 -15.13 14.61 -8.19
CA LYS A 5 -14.21 13.46 -8.33
C LYS A 5 -12.88 13.74 -7.63
N GLU A 6 -12.30 14.91 -7.89
CA GLU A 6 -11.09 15.37 -7.23
C GLU A 6 -11.26 15.44 -5.72
N TYR A 7 -12.42 15.92 -5.23
CA TYR A 7 -12.72 15.96 -3.82
C TYR A 7 -12.71 14.56 -3.17
N VAL A 8 -13.31 13.56 -3.82
CA VAL A 8 -13.30 12.18 -3.30
C VAL A 8 -11.88 11.59 -3.30
N ILE A 9 -11.10 11.79 -4.37
CA ILE A 9 -9.70 11.33 -4.43
C ILE A 9 -8.87 11.99 -3.32
N ASN A 10 -9.03 13.29 -3.09
CA ASN A 10 -8.31 14.00 -2.02
C ASN A 10 -8.69 13.49 -0.62
N ASN A 11 -9.96 13.18 -0.37
CA ASN A 11 -10.38 12.58 0.90
C ASN A 11 -9.78 11.18 1.09
N LEU A 12 -9.76 10.35 0.05
CA LEU A 12 -9.12 9.03 0.10
C LEU A 12 -7.60 9.14 0.29
N MET A 13 -6.97 10.16 -0.28
CA MET A 13 -5.57 10.48 -0.02
C MET A 13 -5.36 10.85 1.45
N ALA A 14 -6.24 11.67 2.03
CA ALA A 14 -6.18 12.01 3.45
C ALA A 14 -6.29 10.78 4.36
N PHE A 15 -7.21 9.84 4.05
CA PHE A 15 -7.29 8.57 4.77
C PHE A 15 -6.01 7.73 4.65
N ALA A 16 -5.41 7.66 3.45
CA ALA A 16 -4.12 6.99 3.28
C ALA A 16 -3.01 7.65 4.12
N ILE A 17 -2.97 8.99 4.17
CA ILE A 17 -2.04 9.74 5.03
C ILE A 17 -2.28 9.41 6.50
N VAL A 18 -3.53 9.36 6.96
CA VAL A 18 -3.87 8.95 8.34
C VAL A 18 -3.34 7.54 8.64
N GLY A 19 -3.50 6.59 7.72
CA GLY A 19 -2.93 5.25 7.87
C GLY A 19 -1.40 5.25 8.02
N ILE A 20 -0.70 6.09 7.25
CA ILE A 20 0.75 6.27 7.39
C ILE A 20 1.12 6.89 8.74
N ILE A 21 0.37 7.90 9.19
CA ILE A 21 0.58 8.54 10.51
C ILE A 21 0.41 7.51 11.64
N ILE A 22 -0.63 6.68 11.59
CA ILE A 22 -0.84 5.58 12.55
C ILE A 22 0.40 4.68 12.59
N LYS A 23 0.86 4.22 11.43
CA LYS A 23 2.02 3.33 11.34
C LYS A 23 3.31 3.96 11.88
N LEU A 24 3.53 5.26 11.67
CA LEU A 24 4.76 5.96 12.07
C LEU A 24 4.77 6.38 13.54
N PHE A 25 3.65 6.90 14.05
CA PHE A 25 3.61 7.57 15.35
C PHE A 25 2.89 6.78 16.45
N PHE A 26 2.09 5.76 16.10
CA PHE A 26 1.31 4.99 17.07
C PHE A 26 1.95 3.63 17.39
N LYS A 27 3.27 3.49 17.11
CA LYS A 27 4.06 2.31 17.48
C LYS A 27 4.07 2.19 19.01
N SER A 28 3.41 1.15 19.55
CA SER A 28 3.47 0.86 20.98
C SER A 28 4.77 0.17 21.36
N ASP A 29 5.12 0.26 22.64
CA ASP A 29 6.30 -0.42 23.19
C ASP A 29 6.23 -1.94 23.02
N ILE A 30 7.41 -2.56 23.00
CA ILE A 30 7.53 -4.01 22.90
C ILE A 30 6.99 -4.66 24.17
N THR A 31 6.29 -5.79 24.03
CA THR A 31 5.80 -6.58 25.16
C THR A 31 6.45 -7.95 25.19
N GLN A 32 6.74 -8.47 26.38
CA GLN A 32 7.36 -9.80 26.52
C GLN A 32 6.46 -10.90 25.95
N ASP A 33 5.14 -10.74 26.08
CA ASP A 33 4.13 -11.69 25.64
C ASP A 33 3.87 -11.61 24.12
N GLY A 34 4.26 -10.50 23.49
CA GLY A 34 4.02 -10.21 22.07
C GLY A 34 2.56 -9.91 21.71
N THR A 35 1.70 -9.67 22.70
CA THR A 35 0.25 -9.40 22.52
C THR A 35 -0.01 -7.99 21.99
N SER A 36 0.89 -7.05 22.28
CA SER A 36 0.88 -5.71 21.71
C SER A 36 2.29 -5.23 21.39
N GLY A 37 2.41 -4.28 20.48
CA GLY A 37 3.70 -3.80 20.02
C GLY A 37 3.63 -3.15 18.64
N PRO A 38 4.79 -2.99 17.99
CA PRO A 38 4.93 -2.28 16.72
C PRO A 38 4.14 -2.86 15.55
N ALA A 39 3.88 -4.18 15.55
CA ALA A 39 3.12 -4.82 14.50
C ALA A 39 1.66 -4.35 14.50
N ASN A 40 1.10 -3.99 15.66
CA ASN A 40 -0.28 -3.53 15.79
C ASN A 40 -0.50 -2.25 14.97
N ALA A 41 0.34 -1.25 15.20
CA ALA A 41 0.30 0.02 14.48
C ALA A 41 0.53 -0.17 12.97
N SER A 42 1.43 -1.09 12.60
CA SER A 42 1.72 -1.41 11.21
C SER A 42 0.53 -2.05 10.50
N ILE A 43 -0.13 -3.03 11.13
CA ILE A 43 -1.32 -3.70 10.57
C ILE A 43 -2.47 -2.70 10.39
N TRP A 44 -2.78 -1.92 11.42
CA TRP A 44 -3.85 -0.92 11.34
C TRP A 44 -3.53 0.17 10.32
N GLY A 45 -2.32 0.72 10.35
CA GLY A 45 -1.90 1.77 9.44
C GLY A 45 -1.93 1.30 7.98
N TYR A 46 -1.32 0.15 7.66
CA TYR A 46 -1.41 -0.42 6.31
C TYR A 46 -2.84 -0.82 5.94
N GLY A 47 -3.66 -1.26 6.89
CA GLY A 47 -5.08 -1.57 6.67
C GLY A 47 -5.87 -0.36 6.18
N VAL A 48 -5.73 0.79 6.85
CA VAL A 48 -6.39 2.05 6.42
C VAL A 48 -5.89 2.50 5.04
N VAL A 49 -4.57 2.41 4.79
CA VAL A 49 -4.02 2.72 3.46
C VAL A 49 -4.59 1.78 2.40
N THR A 50 -4.68 0.48 2.67
CA THR A 50 -5.17 -0.53 1.74
C THR A 50 -6.62 -0.26 1.36
N LEU A 51 -7.48 0.02 2.34
CA LEU A 51 -8.88 0.39 2.10
C LEU A 51 -8.98 1.66 1.25
N SER A 52 -8.15 2.66 1.53
CA SER A 52 -8.14 3.92 0.78
C SER A 52 -7.73 3.72 -0.68
N VAL A 53 -6.65 2.96 -0.91
CA VAL A 53 -6.15 2.63 -2.26
C VAL A 53 -7.16 1.76 -3.01
N PHE A 54 -7.80 0.81 -2.32
CA PHE A 54 -8.82 -0.05 -2.91
C PHE A 54 -10.04 0.76 -3.35
N SER A 55 -10.54 1.65 -2.50
CA SER A 55 -11.68 2.52 -2.82
C SER A 55 -11.38 3.45 -4.01
N VAL A 56 -10.19 4.07 -4.05
CA VAL A 56 -9.84 4.96 -5.16
C VAL A 56 -9.63 4.19 -6.47
N MET A 57 -9.08 2.97 -6.42
CA MET A 57 -8.94 2.10 -7.59
C MET A 57 -10.31 1.79 -8.22
N PHE A 58 -11.28 1.38 -7.40
CA PHE A 58 -12.64 1.12 -7.87
C PHE A 58 -13.30 2.36 -8.45
N LEU A 59 -13.11 3.54 -7.83
CA LEU A 59 -13.61 4.80 -8.36
C LEU A 59 -12.99 5.12 -9.73
N SER A 60 -11.66 5.03 -9.86
CA SER A 60 -10.97 5.28 -11.12
C SER A 60 -11.44 4.33 -12.22
N PHE A 61 -11.61 3.04 -11.91
CA PHE A 61 -12.14 2.07 -12.87
C PHE A 61 -13.60 2.36 -13.28
N ALA A 62 -14.47 2.70 -12.31
CA ALA A 62 -15.86 3.04 -12.59
C ALA A 62 -15.99 4.29 -13.50
N LEU A 63 -15.03 5.21 -13.38
CA LEU A 63 -14.97 6.41 -14.20
C LEU A 63 -14.40 6.14 -15.60
N ALA A 64 -13.36 5.32 -15.71
CA ALA A 64 -12.74 4.98 -17.00
C ALA A 64 -13.66 4.13 -17.88
N SER A 65 -14.43 3.22 -17.28
CA SER A 65 -15.31 2.30 -18.00
C SER A 65 -16.61 2.91 -18.55
N ASN A 66 -16.91 4.19 -18.24
CA ASN A 66 -18.15 4.91 -18.64
C ASN A 66 -19.46 4.12 -18.40
N MET A 67 -19.46 3.08 -17.54
CA MET A 67 -20.55 2.13 -17.31
C MET A 67 -21.22 1.49 -18.54
N THR A 68 -20.83 1.84 -19.77
CA THR A 68 -21.43 1.35 -21.02
C THR A 68 -20.99 -0.07 -21.39
N ASN A 69 -19.97 -0.60 -20.72
CA ASN A 69 -19.40 -1.93 -20.96
C ASN A 69 -19.80 -3.00 -19.91
N LEU A 70 -20.83 -2.76 -19.10
CA LEU A 70 -21.32 -3.72 -18.09
C LEU A 70 -21.87 -5.03 -18.68
N ASN A 71 -21.96 -5.13 -20.01
CA ASN A 71 -22.36 -6.32 -20.75
C ASN A 71 -21.18 -7.17 -21.27
N LYS A 72 -19.94 -6.87 -20.85
CA LYS A 72 -18.75 -7.68 -21.19
C LYS A 72 -18.64 -8.89 -20.26
N ASP A 73 -18.19 -10.01 -20.83
CA ASP A 73 -17.80 -11.21 -20.09
C ASP A 73 -16.74 -10.87 -19.01
N ILE A 74 -16.68 -11.66 -17.94
CA ILE A 74 -15.83 -11.45 -16.74
C ILE A 74 -14.37 -11.23 -17.15
N PHE A 75 -13.89 -11.91 -18.20
CA PHE A 75 -12.55 -11.72 -18.76
C PHE A 75 -12.32 -10.34 -19.37
N GLY A 76 -13.32 -9.76 -20.04
CA GLY A 76 -13.24 -8.41 -20.60
C GLY A 76 -13.15 -7.35 -19.51
N PHE A 77 -13.94 -7.51 -18.45
CA PHE A 77 -13.87 -6.69 -17.25
C PHE A 77 -12.49 -6.76 -16.59
N LEU A 78 -11.95 -7.96 -16.39
CA LEU A 78 -10.63 -8.15 -15.77
C LEU A 78 -9.53 -7.48 -16.61
N LYS A 79 -9.61 -7.59 -17.93
CA LYS A 79 -8.63 -7.00 -18.85
C LYS A 79 -8.63 -5.46 -18.79
N GLU A 80 -9.81 -4.84 -18.73
CA GLU A 80 -9.92 -3.37 -18.58
C GLU A 80 -9.43 -2.91 -17.21
N LEU A 81 -9.78 -3.63 -16.14
CA LEU A 81 -9.32 -3.32 -14.78
C LEU A 81 -7.79 -3.41 -14.69
N LEU A 82 -7.20 -4.44 -15.28
CA LEU A 82 -5.75 -4.62 -15.34
C LEU A 82 -5.05 -3.61 -16.25
N GLY A 83 -5.72 -3.03 -17.25
CA GLY A 83 -5.14 -2.02 -18.14
C GLY A 83 -4.98 -0.67 -17.44
N ASP A 84 -6.07 -0.17 -16.86
CA ASP A 84 -6.13 1.23 -16.39
C ASP A 84 -5.75 1.38 -14.91
N SER A 85 -5.87 0.30 -14.14
CA SER A 85 -5.65 0.32 -12.68
C SER A 85 -4.44 -0.50 -12.22
N LEU A 86 -3.55 -0.90 -13.14
CA LEU A 86 -2.38 -1.71 -12.79
C LEU A 86 -1.50 -1.09 -11.69
N PRO A 87 -1.17 0.22 -11.72
CA PRO A 87 -0.34 0.83 -10.67
C PRO A 87 -1.00 0.74 -9.27
N SER A 88 -2.32 0.91 -9.21
CA SER A 88 -3.09 0.78 -7.96
C SER A 88 -3.12 -0.66 -7.47
N LEU A 89 -3.35 -1.62 -8.38
CA LEU A 89 -3.38 -3.04 -8.05
C LEU A 89 -2.05 -3.54 -7.51
N LEU A 90 -0.93 -3.15 -8.14
CA LEU A 90 0.41 -3.48 -7.67
C LEU A 90 0.67 -2.91 -6.28
N THR A 91 0.22 -1.68 -6.02
CA THR A 91 0.33 -1.06 -4.69
C THR A 91 -0.51 -1.81 -3.65
N LEU A 92 -1.70 -2.31 -4.02
CA LEU A 92 -2.52 -3.16 -3.14
C LEU A 92 -1.84 -4.48 -2.80
N LEU A 93 -1.18 -5.11 -3.76
CA LEU A 93 -0.43 -6.35 -3.52
C LEU A 93 0.73 -6.12 -2.54
N ILE A 94 1.46 -5.01 -2.70
CA ILE A 94 2.53 -4.59 -1.78
C ILE A 94 1.98 -4.40 -0.36
N LEU A 95 0.89 -3.65 -0.20
CA LEU A 95 0.28 -3.40 1.10
C LEU A 95 -0.25 -4.68 1.74
N THR A 96 -0.89 -5.55 0.97
CA THR A 96 -1.39 -6.85 1.43
C THR A 96 -0.26 -7.75 1.90
N TRP A 97 0.86 -7.77 1.17
CA TRP A 97 2.05 -8.51 1.59
C TRP A 97 2.64 -7.95 2.88
N LEU A 98 2.69 -6.62 3.04
CA LEU A 98 3.14 -5.99 4.28
C LEU A 98 2.27 -6.34 5.48
N ILE A 99 0.94 -6.32 5.32
CA ILE A 99 0.00 -6.75 6.35
C ILE A 99 0.25 -8.22 6.68
N THR A 100 0.34 -9.09 5.66
CA THR A 100 0.59 -10.53 5.83
C THR A 100 1.87 -10.80 6.60
N LEU A 101 2.95 -10.07 6.29
CA LEU A 101 4.23 -10.18 6.98
C LEU A 101 4.12 -9.76 8.45
N ASN A 102 3.43 -8.65 8.74
CA ASN A 102 3.21 -8.21 10.13
C ASN A 102 2.28 -9.15 10.91
N VAL A 103 1.30 -9.76 10.27
CA VAL A 103 0.40 -10.75 10.90
C VAL A 103 1.14 -12.06 11.17
N THR A 104 1.89 -12.56 10.19
CA THR A 104 2.61 -13.85 10.29
C THR A 104 3.68 -13.81 11.37
N TYR A 105 4.40 -12.68 11.47
CA TYR A 105 5.49 -12.50 12.44
C TYR A 105 5.09 -11.60 13.61
N PHE A 106 3.79 -11.45 13.88
CA PHE A 106 3.22 -10.53 14.85
C PHE A 106 3.91 -10.59 16.21
N LYS A 107 3.96 -11.78 16.83
CA LYS A 107 4.58 -11.97 18.14
C LYS A 107 6.07 -11.61 18.13
N ARG A 108 6.81 -12.04 17.10
CA ARG A 108 8.25 -11.80 16.98
C ARG A 108 8.57 -10.30 16.88
N ILE A 109 7.81 -9.58 16.04
CA ILE A 109 7.94 -8.13 15.87
C ILE A 109 7.56 -7.41 17.18
N ASN A 110 6.46 -7.82 17.82
CA ASN A 110 5.98 -7.21 19.07
C ASN A 110 6.88 -7.47 20.27
N GLN A 111 7.62 -8.58 20.27
CA GLN A 111 8.63 -8.90 21.30
C GLN A 111 9.98 -8.23 21.04
N GLY A 112 10.17 -7.58 19.88
CA GLY A 112 11.48 -7.03 19.50
C GLY A 112 12.53 -8.10 19.18
N LYS A 113 12.16 -9.37 19.02
CA LYS A 113 13.06 -10.49 18.63
C LYS A 113 13.36 -10.48 17.13
N ILE A 114 13.78 -9.32 16.65
CA ILE A 114 14.05 -8.99 15.25
C ILE A 114 15.46 -8.45 15.16
N SER A 115 16.13 -8.74 14.05
CA SER A 115 17.48 -8.24 13.82
C SER A 115 17.45 -6.73 13.53
N ASN A 116 18.59 -6.06 13.73
CA ASN A 116 18.72 -4.64 13.42
C ASN A 116 18.55 -4.36 11.92
N GLU A 117 18.97 -5.30 11.08
CA GLU A 117 18.83 -5.24 9.62
C GLU A 117 17.35 -5.23 9.23
N TYR A 118 16.50 -6.02 9.89
CA TYR A 118 15.05 -5.95 9.65
C TYR A 118 14.51 -4.54 9.90
N ASN A 119 14.90 -3.90 11.01
CA ASN A 119 14.46 -2.55 11.33
C ASN A 119 14.91 -1.52 10.27
N GLN A 120 16.14 -1.64 9.77
CA GLN A 120 16.67 -0.80 8.70
C GLN A 120 15.85 -0.96 7.39
N PHE A 121 15.65 -2.20 6.93
CA PHE A 121 14.86 -2.46 5.72
C PHE A 121 13.39 -2.06 5.89
N ALA A 122 12.80 -2.25 7.07
CA ALA A 122 11.45 -1.80 7.37
C ALA A 122 11.32 -0.27 7.31
N GLN A 123 12.30 0.47 7.81
CA GLN A 123 12.34 1.94 7.70
C GLN A 123 12.50 2.39 6.24
N MET A 124 13.43 1.79 5.49
CA MET A 124 13.61 2.10 4.06
C MET A 124 12.32 1.85 3.28
N ASN A 125 11.72 0.66 3.44
CA ASN A 125 10.46 0.31 2.80
C ASN A 125 9.34 1.29 3.18
N THR A 126 9.31 1.77 4.42
CA THR A 126 8.34 2.80 4.82
C THR A 126 8.46 4.06 3.99
N ILE A 127 9.68 4.57 3.80
CA ILE A 127 9.94 5.80 3.04
C ILE A 127 9.53 5.60 1.59
N PHE A 128 9.98 4.50 0.96
CA PHE A 128 9.64 4.21 -0.44
C PHE A 128 8.13 3.97 -0.65
N LEU A 129 7.46 3.31 0.29
CA LEU A 129 6.01 3.12 0.25
C LEU A 129 5.25 4.44 0.36
N VAL A 130 5.69 5.36 1.23
CA VAL A 130 5.06 6.69 1.35
C VAL A 130 5.18 7.47 0.03
N ILE A 131 6.37 7.46 -0.57
CA ILE A 131 6.58 8.09 -1.89
C ILE A 131 5.69 7.42 -2.94
N GLN A 132 5.62 6.08 -2.97
CA GLN A 132 4.76 5.33 -3.89
C GLN A 132 3.29 5.73 -3.74
N ILE A 133 2.78 5.85 -2.52
CA ILE A 133 1.39 6.26 -2.25
C ILE A 133 1.13 7.67 -2.76
N ILE A 134 2.02 8.63 -2.46
CA ILE A 134 1.88 10.02 -2.92
C ILE A 134 1.82 10.07 -4.44
N VAL A 135 2.78 9.42 -5.12
CA VAL A 135 2.84 9.39 -6.59
C VAL A 135 1.63 8.66 -7.18
N LEU A 136 1.13 7.61 -6.52
CA LEU A 136 -0.09 6.92 -6.94
C LEU A 136 -1.30 7.86 -6.91
N PHE A 137 -1.50 8.61 -5.83
CA PHE A 137 -2.62 9.57 -5.77
C PHE A 137 -2.45 10.71 -6.78
N MET A 138 -1.22 11.15 -7.05
CA MET A 138 -0.95 12.10 -8.14
C MET A 138 -1.31 11.52 -9.52
N PHE A 139 -0.94 10.26 -9.78
CA PHE A 139 -1.29 9.53 -11.00
C PHE A 139 -2.81 9.41 -11.17
N LEU A 140 -3.53 9.01 -10.12
CA LEU A 140 -4.98 8.82 -10.17
C LEU A 140 -5.73 10.14 -10.36
N ARG A 141 -5.23 11.24 -9.80
CA ARG A 141 -5.77 12.57 -10.06
C ARG A 141 -5.53 12.99 -11.52
N ASP A 142 -4.35 12.74 -12.06
CA ASP A 142 -4.02 13.07 -13.45
C ASP A 142 -4.88 12.30 -14.45
N GLN A 143 -5.19 11.02 -14.17
CA GLN A 143 -6.13 10.22 -14.98
C GLN A 143 -7.55 10.83 -15.05
N THR A 144 -7.96 11.60 -14.05
CA THR A 144 -9.27 12.29 -14.10
C THR A 144 -9.26 13.57 -14.95
N SER A 145 -8.07 14.04 -15.33
CA SER A 145 -7.86 15.20 -16.20
C SER A 145 -7.75 14.74 -17.66
N SER A 146 -8.24 15.53 -18.62
CA SER A 146 -8.26 15.15 -20.06
C SER A 146 -6.88 15.00 -20.72
N THR A 147 -5.78 15.09 -19.96
CA THR A 147 -4.39 15.00 -20.43
C THR A 147 -3.65 13.97 -19.59
N ALA A 148 -4.02 12.69 -19.75
CA ALA A 148 -3.39 11.60 -19.00
C ALA A 148 -1.90 11.50 -19.35
N ASN A 149 -1.02 11.77 -18.38
CA ASN A 149 0.42 11.63 -18.54
C ASN A 149 0.92 10.34 -17.88
N ASN A 150 1.39 9.40 -18.70
CA ASN A 150 1.87 8.10 -18.22
C ASN A 150 3.14 8.18 -17.36
N LYS A 151 3.83 9.33 -17.29
CA LYS A 151 5.07 9.50 -16.52
C LYS A 151 4.91 9.08 -15.05
N MET A 152 3.77 9.38 -14.42
CA MET A 152 3.56 9.03 -13.01
C MET A 152 3.39 7.51 -12.80
N SER A 153 2.77 6.79 -13.74
CA SER A 153 2.67 5.32 -13.66
C SER A 153 4.03 4.63 -13.67
N TYR A 154 4.97 5.11 -14.49
CA TYR A 154 6.33 4.55 -14.54
C TYR A 154 7.07 4.73 -13.21
N ILE A 155 6.84 5.85 -12.52
CA ILE A 155 7.41 6.07 -11.18
C ILE A 155 6.78 5.10 -10.18
N VAL A 156 5.46 4.88 -10.22
CA VAL A 156 4.80 3.87 -9.35
C VAL A 156 5.34 2.47 -9.64
N TYR A 157 5.59 2.11 -10.89
CA TYR A 157 6.18 0.81 -11.24
C TYR A 157 7.60 0.65 -10.70
N ALA A 158 8.45 1.67 -10.84
CA ALA A 158 9.80 1.65 -10.28
C ALA A 158 9.78 1.53 -8.75
N MET A 159 8.91 2.28 -8.09
CA MET A 159 8.74 2.21 -6.63
C MET A 159 8.21 0.84 -6.19
N THR A 160 7.28 0.25 -6.94
CA THR A 160 6.77 -1.09 -6.68
C THR A 160 7.91 -2.10 -6.71
N PHE A 161 8.76 -2.06 -7.74
CA PHE A 161 9.90 -2.96 -7.86
C PHE A 161 10.86 -2.85 -6.65
N ILE A 162 11.17 -1.63 -6.22
CA ILE A 162 12.00 -1.40 -5.02
C ILE A 162 11.32 -1.98 -3.77
N ASN A 163 10.02 -1.74 -3.58
CA ASN A 163 9.28 -2.24 -2.44
C ASN A 163 9.19 -3.79 -2.44
N VAL A 164 9.06 -4.44 -3.61
CA VAL A 164 9.12 -5.92 -3.71
C VAL A 164 10.46 -6.44 -3.17
N ILE A 165 11.58 -5.82 -3.58
CA ILE A 165 12.92 -6.23 -3.12
C ILE A 165 13.03 -6.09 -1.60
N LEU A 166 12.65 -4.92 -1.06
CA LEU A 166 12.74 -4.64 0.37
C LEU A 166 11.84 -5.58 1.19
N ILE A 167 10.61 -5.84 0.72
CA ILE A 167 9.69 -6.79 1.38
C ILE A 167 10.23 -8.21 1.36
N SER A 168 10.83 -8.61 0.24
CA SER A 168 11.47 -9.93 0.13
C SER A 168 12.62 -10.08 1.11
N MET A 169 13.47 -9.05 1.25
CA MET A 169 14.55 -9.03 2.25
C MET A 169 14.00 -9.11 3.67
N MET A 170 12.99 -8.30 4.01
CA MET A 170 12.33 -8.36 5.32
C MET A 170 11.76 -9.75 5.62
N ASN A 171 11.14 -10.40 4.63
CA ASN A 171 10.56 -11.74 4.77
C ASN A 171 11.66 -12.79 5.04
N ILE A 172 12.77 -12.75 4.29
CA ILE A 172 13.92 -13.64 4.51
C ILE A 172 14.49 -13.45 5.92
N ILE A 173 14.70 -12.20 6.34
CA ILE A 173 15.25 -11.90 7.67
C ILE A 173 14.33 -12.42 8.77
N LEU A 174 13.03 -12.11 8.71
CA LEU A 174 12.08 -12.58 9.71
C LEU A 174 11.95 -14.10 9.76
N ARG A 175 12.14 -14.79 8.62
CA ARG A 175 12.05 -16.25 8.55
C ARG A 175 13.30 -16.94 9.08
N PHE A 176 14.49 -16.43 8.78
CA PHE A 176 15.75 -17.16 8.99
C PHE A 176 16.69 -16.53 10.02
N PHE A 177 16.56 -15.23 10.29
CA PHE A 177 17.46 -14.47 11.16
C PHE A 177 16.67 -13.87 12.32
N SER A 178 16.34 -14.72 13.29
CA SER A 178 15.86 -14.28 14.60
C SER A 178 17.05 -14.05 15.50
N THR A 179 17.04 -12.94 16.22
CA THR A 179 17.83 -12.83 17.43
C THR A 179 17.10 -13.57 18.53
N ASP A 180 17.81 -14.42 19.27
CA ASP A 180 17.40 -14.80 20.61
C ASP A 180 17.63 -13.53 21.44
N GLY A 181 16.54 -12.93 21.92
CA GLY A 181 16.54 -11.63 22.59
C GLY A 181 17.47 -11.55 23.78
#